data_AF-A0A7S2I0X9-F1
#
_entry.id   AF-A0A7S2I0X9-F1
#
_cell.length_a   1.000
_cell.length_b   1.000
_cell.length_c   1.000
_cell.angle_alpha   90.00
_cell.angle_beta   90.00
_cell.angle_gamma   90.00
#
_symmetry.space_group_name_H-M   'P 1'
#
loop_
_entity.id
_entity.type
_entity.pdbx_description
1 polymer ?
#
loop_
_entity_poly.entity_id
_entity_poly.type
_entity_poly.pdbx_seq_one_letter_code
_entity_poly.pdbx_strand_id
1 'polypeptide(L)'
;MCQAGYVAVEGRCEQFSGDESGGQPNSSAGGQSNSSAKPSSGHPSDRSGCMGKNSAHCNGICTWDFAGDWKTSCIPETCVGLNHNACDLHPKKCDWKWTGDWKTSCQVAR
;
A
#
# COMPACT_ATOMS: atom_id res chain seq x y z
N MET A 1 15.26 29.96 -26.23
CA MET A 1 15.38 30.65 -24.93
C MET A 1 14.92 29.65 -23.88
N CYS A 2 15.77 29.23 -22.94
CA CYS A 2 15.39 28.24 -21.92
C CYS A 2 14.50 28.89 -20.83
N GLN A 3 13.61 28.09 -20.25
CA GLN A 3 12.74 28.52 -19.14
C GLN A 3 13.56 28.92 -17.91
N ALA A 4 13.00 29.77 -17.05
CA ALA A 4 13.62 30.16 -15.80
C ALA A 4 14.00 28.91 -14.97
N GLY A 5 15.25 28.85 -14.52
CA GLY A 5 15.81 27.69 -13.81
C GLY A 5 16.53 26.65 -14.69
N TYR A 6 16.74 26.93 -15.98
CA TYR A 6 17.48 26.07 -16.91
C TYR A 6 18.55 26.86 -17.69
N VAL A 7 19.72 26.26 -17.89
CA VAL A 7 20.81 26.77 -18.74
C VAL A 7 20.81 26.05 -20.09
N ALA A 8 21.26 26.70 -21.17
CA ALA A 8 21.51 26.02 -22.43
C ALA A 8 22.93 25.42 -22.44
N VAL A 9 23.03 24.09 -22.53
CA VAL A 9 24.29 23.34 -22.71
C VAL A 9 24.15 22.54 -24.00
N GLU A 10 25.05 22.75 -24.96
CA GLU A 10 25.05 22.02 -26.25
C GLU A 10 23.68 22.05 -26.98
N GLY A 11 22.95 23.16 -26.87
CA GLY A 11 21.62 23.32 -27.48
C GLY A 11 20.46 22.63 -26.74
N ARG A 12 20.70 22.01 -25.57
CA ARG A 12 19.67 21.44 -24.68
C ARG A 12 19.56 22.27 -23.39
N CYS A 13 18.35 22.40 -22.86
CA CYS A 13 18.13 23.06 -21.58
C CYS A 13 18.37 22.07 -20.42
N GLU A 14 19.35 22.33 -19.56
CA GLU A 14 19.68 21.54 -18.36
C GLU A 14 19.40 22.34 -17.08
N GLN A 15 18.92 21.69 -16.02
CA GLN A 15 18.53 22.33 -14.75
C GLN A 15 19.71 22.32 -13.77
N PHE A 16 20.13 23.49 -13.30
CA PHE A 16 21.06 23.59 -12.17
C PHE A 16 20.25 23.60 -10.87
N SER A 17 20.36 22.54 -10.05
CA SER A 17 19.78 22.52 -8.70
C SER A 17 20.68 23.30 -7.73
N GLY A 18 20.45 24.60 -7.61
CA GLY A 18 20.99 25.45 -6.54
C GLY A 18 19.97 25.58 -5.41
N ASP A 19 20.39 25.27 -4.19
CA ASP A 19 19.63 25.28 -2.93
C ASP A 19 19.37 26.73 -2.45
N GLU A 20 18.12 27.19 -2.42
CA GLU A 20 17.69 28.28 -1.52
C GLU A 20 16.18 28.17 -1.22
N SER A 21 15.86 28.13 0.07
CA SER A 21 14.56 27.85 0.66
C SER A 21 13.72 29.10 0.86
N GLY A 22 12.41 29.04 0.53
CA GLY A 22 11.38 29.77 1.28
C GLY A 22 10.27 30.43 0.48
N GLY A 23 9.28 29.64 0.02
CA GLY A 23 7.98 30.16 -0.43
C GLY A 23 7.23 29.20 -1.35
N GLN A 24 6.20 28.52 -0.82
CA GLN A 24 5.27 27.66 -1.56
C GLN A 24 4.72 28.36 -2.82
N PRO A 25 4.51 27.59 -3.91
CA PRO A 25 3.13 27.30 -4.22
C PRO A 25 2.86 25.85 -4.60
N ASN A 26 1.61 25.51 -4.34
CA ASN A 26 0.90 24.32 -4.76
C ASN A 26 1.00 24.11 -6.28
N SER A 27 1.36 22.88 -6.67
CA SER A 27 0.69 22.04 -7.68
C SER A 27 1.65 21.31 -8.63
N SER A 28 1.67 19.99 -8.43
CA SER A 28 1.49 19.01 -9.49
C SER A 28 2.55 18.94 -10.59
N ALA A 29 3.66 18.25 -10.32
CA ALA A 29 4.25 17.29 -11.25
C ALA A 29 5.38 16.48 -10.58
N GLY A 30 5.27 15.15 -10.65
CA GLY A 30 6.42 14.28 -10.90
C GLY A 30 7.51 14.19 -9.84
N GLY A 31 7.17 13.76 -8.62
CA GLY A 31 8.15 13.22 -7.67
C GLY A 31 8.16 11.70 -7.75
N GLN A 32 9.05 11.14 -8.57
CA GLN A 32 9.43 9.73 -8.45
C GLN A 32 10.10 9.57 -7.09
N SER A 33 9.30 9.16 -6.11
CA SER A 33 9.81 8.71 -4.82
C SER A 33 10.86 7.65 -5.10
N ASN A 34 12.04 7.83 -4.51
CA ASN A 34 13.00 6.75 -4.28
C ASN A 34 12.30 5.70 -3.41
N SER A 35 11.46 4.91 -4.05
CA SER A 35 10.91 3.68 -3.53
C SER A 35 12.02 2.67 -3.66
N SER A 36 12.87 2.58 -2.64
CA SER A 36 13.52 1.32 -2.26
C SER A 36 12.50 0.29 -1.75
N ALA A 37 11.27 0.36 -2.27
CA ALA A 37 10.26 -0.67 -2.28
C ALA A 37 9.94 -0.89 -3.76
N LYS A 38 10.60 -1.90 -4.34
CA LYS A 38 10.44 -2.36 -5.72
C LYS A 38 9.01 -2.13 -6.24
N PRO A 39 8.79 -1.32 -7.28
CA PRO A 39 7.54 -1.33 -8.02
C PRO A 39 7.54 -2.56 -8.94
N SER A 40 6.35 -3.11 -9.20
CA SER A 40 6.06 -4.24 -10.10
C SER A 40 6.04 -5.61 -9.42
N SER A 41 4.84 -6.00 -8.97
CA SER A 41 4.06 -6.96 -9.73
C SER A 41 2.58 -6.62 -9.56
N GLY A 42 1.96 -6.07 -10.60
CA GLY A 42 0.53 -6.30 -10.76
C GLY A 42 0.34 -7.81 -10.89
N HIS A 43 -0.23 -8.44 -9.87
CA HIS A 43 -0.84 -9.75 -10.04
C HIS A 43 -2.34 -9.52 -10.21
N PRO A 44 -2.91 -9.74 -11.41
CA PRO A 44 -4.34 -9.95 -11.50
C PRO A 44 -4.66 -11.22 -10.70
N SER A 45 -5.50 -11.12 -9.69
CA SER A 45 -6.17 -12.25 -8.98
C SER A 45 -5.66 -12.73 -7.61
N ASP A 46 -4.83 -12.01 -6.85
CA ASP A 46 -4.65 -12.43 -5.44
C ASP A 46 -5.82 -11.93 -4.58
N ARG A 47 -6.72 -12.86 -4.27
CA ARG A 47 -7.95 -12.71 -3.48
C ARG A 47 -7.69 -12.23 -2.02
N SER A 48 -6.46 -11.88 -1.66
CA SER A 48 -5.99 -11.62 -0.29
C SER A 48 -5.32 -10.24 -0.13
N GLY A 49 -5.48 -9.32 -1.09
CA GLY A 49 -4.80 -8.01 -1.17
C GLY A 49 -5.14 -6.96 -0.08
N CYS A 50 -5.55 -7.38 1.12
CA CYS A 50 -5.77 -6.51 2.27
C CYS A 50 -4.53 -6.41 3.15
N MET A 51 -3.80 -7.51 3.34
CA MET A 51 -2.63 -7.54 4.21
C MET A 51 -1.50 -6.63 3.73
N GLY A 52 -0.80 -6.02 4.69
CA GLY A 52 0.30 -5.09 4.44
C GLY A 52 -0.14 -3.64 4.16
N LYS A 53 -1.44 -3.35 4.16
CA LYS A 53 -1.97 -1.99 4.02
C LYS A 53 -2.15 -1.33 5.38
N ASN A 54 -1.89 -0.03 5.45
CA ASN A 54 -2.21 0.78 6.63
C ASN A 54 -3.70 1.15 6.65
N SER A 55 -4.17 1.72 7.76
CA SER A 55 -5.59 2.05 7.95
C SER A 55 -6.15 2.98 6.89
N ALA A 56 -5.35 3.92 6.40
CA ALA A 56 -5.75 4.85 5.34
C ALA A 56 -5.96 4.16 3.98
N HIS A 57 -5.29 3.03 3.74
CA HIS A 57 -5.41 2.25 2.51
C HIS A 57 -6.21 0.95 2.70
N CYS A 58 -6.74 0.69 3.89
CA CYS A 58 -7.55 -0.48 4.19
C CYS A 58 -9.03 -0.18 3.91
N ASN A 59 -9.45 -0.35 2.67
CA ASN A 59 -10.78 0.02 2.20
C ASN A 59 -11.38 -0.97 1.17
N GLY A 60 -12.67 -0.83 0.89
CA GLY A 60 -13.39 -1.66 -0.07
C GLY A 60 -13.79 -3.01 0.52
N ILE A 61 -13.24 -4.10 -0.02
CA ILE A 61 -13.47 -5.48 0.47
C ILE A 61 -12.64 -5.84 1.72
N CYS A 62 -11.85 -4.88 2.21
CA CYS A 62 -10.98 -5.03 3.36
C CYS A 62 -11.58 -4.26 4.54
N THR A 63 -11.49 -4.84 5.74
CA THR A 63 -11.86 -4.19 6.98
C THR A 63 -10.62 -3.98 7.85
N TRP A 64 -10.60 -2.85 8.55
CA TRP A 64 -9.54 -2.55 9.49
C TRP A 64 -9.86 -3.14 10.86
N ASP A 65 -9.01 -4.04 11.33
CA ASP A 65 -9.05 -4.60 12.67
C ASP A 65 -7.67 -4.52 13.32
N PHE A 66 -7.50 -3.71 14.36
CA PHE A 66 -6.17 -3.57 14.94
C PHE A 66 -5.80 -4.80 15.79
N ALA A 67 -4.84 -5.60 15.32
CA ALA A 67 -4.35 -6.80 16.00
C ALA A 67 -2.91 -6.69 16.54
N GLY A 68 -2.51 -5.48 16.94
CA GLY A 68 -1.18 -5.18 17.46
C GLY A 68 -0.21 -4.68 16.39
N ASP A 69 -0.24 -5.26 15.19
CA ASP A 69 0.59 -4.84 14.05
C ASP A 69 -0.24 -4.25 12.92
N TRP A 70 0.08 -3.04 12.47
CA TRP A 70 -0.65 -2.38 11.38
C TRP A 70 -0.60 -3.17 10.06
N LYS A 71 0.45 -3.97 9.83
CA LYS A 71 0.62 -4.81 8.63
C LYS A 71 -0.37 -5.97 8.58
N THR A 72 -0.71 -6.54 9.73
CA THR A 72 -1.69 -7.63 9.86
C THR A 72 -3.08 -7.10 10.16
N SER A 73 -3.21 -5.83 10.54
CA SER A 73 -4.49 -5.23 10.93
C SER A 73 -5.47 -5.03 9.77
N CYS A 74 -5.00 -5.01 8.53
CA CYS A 74 -5.88 -4.93 7.37
C CYS A 74 -6.18 -6.33 6.83
N ILE A 75 -7.43 -6.76 6.99
CA ILE A 75 -7.89 -8.09 6.61
C ILE A 75 -9.08 -8.02 5.65
N PRO A 76 -9.31 -9.06 4.82
CA PRO A 76 -10.53 -9.13 4.03
C PRO A 76 -11.75 -9.23 4.95
N GLU A 77 -12.84 -8.56 4.59
CA GLU A 77 -14.11 -8.63 5.34
C GLU A 77 -14.63 -10.06 5.42
N THR A 78 -14.34 -10.88 4.41
CA THR A 78 -14.72 -12.30 4.38
C THR A 78 -13.77 -13.21 5.16
N CYS A 79 -12.63 -12.69 5.63
CA CYS A 79 -11.53 -13.44 6.27
C CYS A 79 -10.89 -14.56 5.42
N VAL A 80 -11.41 -14.81 4.22
CA VAL A 80 -10.93 -15.84 3.30
C VAL A 80 -9.54 -15.47 2.76
N GLY A 81 -8.64 -16.45 2.70
CA GLY A 81 -7.26 -16.27 2.26
C GLY A 81 -6.30 -15.89 3.38
N LEU A 82 -6.79 -15.64 4.60
CA LEU A 82 -5.94 -15.43 5.77
C LEU A 82 -5.35 -16.76 6.23
N ASN A 83 -4.09 -16.72 6.70
CA ASN A 83 -3.47 -17.89 7.34
C ASN A 83 -4.01 -18.05 8.77
N HIS A 84 -3.73 -19.20 9.40
CA HIS A 84 -4.16 -19.51 10.75
C HIS A 84 -3.77 -18.45 11.79
N ASN A 85 -2.50 -18.05 11.82
CA ASN A 85 -1.98 -17.02 12.72
C ASN A 85 -2.69 -15.67 12.53
N ALA A 86 -2.95 -15.28 11.29
CA ALA A 86 -3.67 -14.05 11.00
C ALA A 86 -5.16 -14.13 11.35
N CYS A 87 -5.79 -15.28 11.15
CA CYS A 87 -7.17 -15.49 11.56
C CYS A 87 -7.31 -15.36 13.08
N ASP A 88 -6.40 -15.99 13.81
CA ASP A 88 -6.35 -16.02 15.28
C ASP A 88 -6.09 -14.64 15.89
N LEU A 89 -5.43 -13.75 15.14
CA LEU A 89 -5.25 -12.35 15.51
C LEU A 89 -6.56 -11.54 15.47
N HIS A 90 -7.58 -12.01 14.74
CA HIS A 90 -8.85 -11.31 14.54
C HIS A 90 -10.07 -12.12 15.04
N PRO A 91 -10.09 -12.60 16.29
CA PRO A 91 -11.17 -13.47 16.78
C PRO A 91 -12.52 -12.75 16.88
N LYS A 92 -12.52 -11.42 16.82
CA LYS A 92 -13.75 -10.60 16.83
C LYS A 92 -14.51 -10.61 15.52
N LYS A 93 -13.83 -10.92 14.41
CA LYS A 93 -14.38 -10.82 13.04
C LYS A 93 -14.21 -12.11 12.26
N CYS A 94 -13.13 -12.83 12.52
CA CYS A 94 -12.77 -14.06 11.84
C CYS A 94 -12.75 -15.21 12.84
N ASP A 95 -13.20 -16.37 12.38
CA ASP A 95 -13.10 -17.63 13.08
C ASP A 95 -12.38 -18.64 12.19
N TRP A 96 -11.49 -19.42 12.81
CA TRP A 96 -10.75 -20.45 12.09
C TRP A 96 -11.52 -21.76 12.07
N LYS A 97 -12.07 -22.10 10.91
CA LYS A 97 -12.79 -23.35 10.68
C LYS A 97 -12.05 -24.21 9.69
N TRP A 98 -11.38 -25.25 10.16
CA TRP A 98 -10.65 -26.15 9.27
C TRP A 98 -11.60 -26.83 8.25
N THR A 99 -11.49 -26.45 6.98
CA THR A 99 -12.29 -26.98 5.86
C THR A 99 -11.53 -28.02 5.02
N GLY A 100 -10.27 -28.29 5.35
CA GLY A 100 -9.36 -29.11 4.56
C GLY A 100 -8.35 -28.30 3.72
N ASP A 101 -8.60 -27.00 3.52
CA ASP A 101 -7.63 -26.08 2.91
C ASP A 101 -7.48 -24.81 3.74
N TRP A 102 -6.25 -24.45 4.10
CA TRP A 102 -5.96 -23.33 4.99
C TRP A 102 -6.43 -21.98 4.44
N LYS A 103 -6.47 -21.79 3.11
CA LYS A 103 -6.93 -20.53 2.49
C LYS A 103 -8.42 -20.33 2.63
N THR A 104 -9.19 -21.40 2.81
CA THR A 104 -10.65 -21.36 2.99
C THR A 104 -11.07 -21.65 4.43
N SER A 105 -10.10 -21.90 5.30
CA SER A 105 -10.35 -22.24 6.69
C SER A 105 -10.65 -21.00 7.54
N CYS A 106 -10.01 -19.87 7.26
CA CYS A 106 -10.39 -18.62 7.92
C CYS A 106 -11.66 -18.04 7.28
N GLN A 107 -12.71 -17.90 8.09
CA GLN A 107 -14.02 -17.40 7.66
C GLN A 107 -14.52 -16.33 8.63
N VAL A 108 -15.53 -15.56 8.24
CA VAL A 108 -16.20 -14.64 9.16
C VAL A 108 -16.78 -15.39 10.36
N ALA A 109 -16.46 -14.93 11.56
CA ALA A 109 -17.12 -15.31 12.79
C ALA A 109 -18.57 -14.78 12.72
N ARG A 110 -19.55 -15.68 12.63
CA ARG A 110 -20.98 -15.35 12.66
C ARG A 110 -21.58 -15.54 14.04
#